data_AF-A0A6G2DBD5-F1
#
_entry.id   AF-A0A6G2DBD5-F1
#
_cell.length_a   1.000
_cell.length_b   1.000
_cell.length_c   1.000
_cell.angle_alpha   90.00
_cell.angle_beta   90.00
_cell.angle_gamma   90.00
#
_symmetry.space_group_name_H-M   'P 1'
#
loop_
_entity.id
_entity.type
_entity.pdbx_description
1 polymer ?
#
loop_
_entity_poly.entity_id
_entity_poly.type
_entity_poly.pdbx_seq_one_letter_code
_entity_poly.pdbx_strand_id
1 'polypeptide(L)'
;KVYVNDKEASLTEQEKDYPETQSVFLESSDSKKNIGYFFFKKSSISMSKALQKGAWKDINEGQSDKEVENEFLTISQAHKQNGDSYGYMLIPNVERATFNQMIKELESSLIENNETLQSVYDAKQGVWGIVKYDDSVSTISNQFQVLKRGVYTIRKEGDEYKIAYYNPETQESAPDQEVFKKLEQAAQPQVQNSKEKEKSEEEKNHSDQKNLPQTGEGQSILASLGFLLLGAFYLFRRGKNN
;
A
#
# COMPACT_ATOMS: atom_id res chain seq x y z
N LYS A 1 14.52 -0.53 19.82
CA LYS A 1 14.70 -1.98 19.60
C LYS A 1 14.36 -2.30 18.16
N VAL A 2 14.90 -3.40 17.62
CA VAL A 2 14.61 -3.86 16.26
C VAL A 2 13.99 -5.24 16.34
N TYR A 3 12.91 -5.45 15.60
CA TYR A 3 12.23 -6.73 15.50
C TYR A 3 12.19 -7.19 14.06
N VAL A 4 12.47 -8.47 13.81
CA VAL A 4 12.32 -9.13 12.52
C VAL A 4 11.37 -10.31 12.71
N ASN A 5 10.30 -10.36 11.92
CA ASN A 5 9.25 -11.38 12.07
C ASN A 5 8.77 -11.50 13.53
N ASP A 6 8.57 -10.34 14.17
CA ASP A 6 8.16 -10.19 15.57
C ASP A 6 9.12 -10.76 16.63
N LYS A 7 10.39 -11.00 16.27
CA LYS A 7 11.45 -11.45 17.19
C LYS A 7 12.53 -10.39 17.28
N GLU A 8 12.99 -10.11 18.50
CA GLU A 8 14.02 -9.09 18.71
C GLU A 8 15.32 -9.48 17.99
N ALA A 9 15.93 -8.51 17.32
CA ALA A 9 17.14 -8.69 16.53
C ALA A 9 18.22 -7.70 16.98
N SER A 10 19.45 -8.21 17.16
CA SER A 10 20.62 -7.39 17.51
C SER A 10 21.39 -7.00 16.25
N LEU A 11 21.35 -5.72 15.90
CA LEU A 11 22.12 -5.15 14.80
C LEU A 11 23.55 -4.81 15.23
N THR A 12 24.46 -4.85 14.27
CA THR A 12 25.89 -4.53 14.41
C THR A 12 26.32 -3.61 13.28
N GLU A 13 27.55 -3.07 13.37
CA GLU A 13 28.14 -2.32 12.26
C GLU A 13 28.29 -3.18 11.01
N GLN A 14 28.67 -4.45 11.18
CA GLN A 14 28.66 -5.43 10.10
C GLN A 14 27.24 -5.79 9.70
N GLU A 15 27.00 -5.79 8.39
CA GLU A 15 25.74 -6.16 7.77
C GLU A 15 25.37 -7.62 8.06
N LYS A 16 24.08 -7.84 8.38
CA LYS A 16 23.50 -9.15 8.65
C LYS A 16 22.34 -9.41 7.70
N ASP A 17 22.32 -10.61 7.14
CA ASP A 17 21.24 -11.07 6.27
C ASP A 17 20.08 -11.66 7.08
N TYR A 18 18.86 -11.33 6.64
CA TYR A 18 17.59 -11.83 7.17
C TYR A 18 16.76 -12.40 6.01
N PRO A 19 16.98 -13.67 5.62
CA PRO A 19 16.16 -14.32 4.61
C PRO A 19 14.73 -14.54 5.13
N GLU A 20 13.78 -14.74 4.23
CA GLU A 20 12.38 -15.04 4.57
C GLU A 20 11.73 -14.01 5.51
N THR A 21 12.08 -12.73 5.34
CA THR A 21 11.55 -11.64 6.17
C THR A 21 10.17 -11.21 5.67
N GLN A 22 9.18 -11.28 6.56
CA GLN A 22 7.83 -10.78 6.35
C GLN A 22 7.65 -9.38 6.95
N SER A 23 8.32 -9.08 8.07
CA SER A 23 8.23 -7.77 8.70
C SER A 23 9.50 -7.35 9.43
N VAL A 24 9.75 -6.04 9.45
CA VAL A 24 10.72 -5.37 10.32
C VAL A 24 10.00 -4.28 11.11
N PHE A 25 10.27 -4.17 12.41
CA PHE A 25 9.69 -3.11 13.24
C PHE A 25 10.78 -2.43 14.09
N LEU A 26 10.91 -1.12 13.92
CA LEU A 26 11.78 -0.25 14.70
C LEU A 26 10.96 0.36 15.83
N GLU A 27 11.21 -0.10 17.04
CA GLU A 27 10.49 0.32 18.24
C GLU A 27 11.29 1.35 19.02
N SER A 28 10.67 2.49 19.28
CA SER A 28 11.11 3.57 20.16
C SER A 28 10.24 3.59 21.43
N SER A 29 10.72 4.22 22.49
CA SER A 29 9.89 4.53 23.66
C SER A 29 8.79 5.55 23.35
N ASP A 30 9.00 6.37 22.31
CA ASP A 30 7.99 7.27 21.74
C ASP A 30 7.38 6.61 20.51
N SER A 31 6.10 6.25 20.59
CA SER A 31 5.39 5.58 19.49
C SER A 31 5.32 6.42 18.23
N LYS A 32 5.43 7.76 18.31
CA LYS A 32 5.52 8.67 17.16
C LYS A 32 6.85 8.59 16.40
N LYS A 33 7.79 7.76 16.88
CA LYS A 33 9.06 7.46 16.21
C LYS A 33 9.16 5.99 15.77
N ASN A 34 8.10 5.20 15.97
CA ASN A 34 8.07 3.83 15.52
C ASN A 34 7.94 3.76 14.00
N ILE A 35 8.63 2.78 13.40
CA ILE A 35 8.60 2.55 11.95
C ILE A 35 8.48 1.06 11.69
N GLY A 36 7.38 0.64 11.05
CA GLY A 36 7.17 -0.73 10.60
C GLY A 36 7.32 -0.87 9.09
N TYR A 37 7.90 -1.98 8.66
CA TYR A 37 8.02 -2.40 7.27
C TYR A 37 7.34 -3.75 7.14
N PHE A 38 6.33 -3.86 6.29
CA PHE A 38 5.64 -5.10 5.98
C PHE A 38 5.91 -5.48 4.53
N PHE A 39 6.59 -6.59 4.30
CA PHE A 39 6.82 -7.11 2.96
C PHE A 39 5.60 -7.94 2.56
N PHE A 40 4.97 -7.68 1.41
CA PHE A 40 3.77 -8.44 1.00
C PHE A 40 4.11 -9.91 0.73
N LYS A 41 5.31 -10.15 0.20
CA LYS A 41 5.91 -11.48 0.04
C LYS A 41 7.19 -11.53 0.88
N LYS A 42 7.47 -12.69 1.48
CA LYS A 42 8.73 -12.89 2.22
C LYS A 42 9.92 -12.50 1.34
N SER A 43 10.79 -11.67 1.88
CA SER A 43 11.89 -11.03 1.16
C SER A 43 13.22 -11.29 1.86
N SER A 44 14.30 -11.40 1.10
CA SER A 44 15.66 -11.50 1.65
C SER A 44 16.23 -10.09 1.78
N ILE A 45 16.34 -9.61 3.01
CA ILE A 45 16.90 -8.28 3.30
C ILE A 45 18.21 -8.40 4.06
N SER A 46 18.93 -7.30 4.13
CA SER A 46 20.09 -7.13 4.97
C SER A 46 19.96 -5.87 5.83
N MET A 47 20.51 -5.91 7.03
CA MET A 47 20.46 -4.77 7.95
C MET A 47 21.78 -4.56 8.70
N SER A 48 22.11 -3.30 8.96
CA SER A 48 23.24 -2.89 9.80
C SER A 48 22.88 -1.65 10.62
N LYS A 49 23.65 -1.40 11.68
CA LYS A 49 23.60 -0.18 12.47
C LYS A 49 25.02 0.29 12.73
N ALA A 50 25.39 1.43 12.14
CA ALA A 50 26.77 1.92 12.13
C ALA A 50 26.86 3.44 12.33
N LEU A 51 27.90 3.88 13.02
CA LEU A 51 28.30 5.29 13.07
C LEU A 51 28.90 5.68 11.72
N GLN A 52 28.32 6.68 11.07
CA GLN A 52 28.80 7.22 9.80
C GLN A 52 29.34 8.63 10.03
N LYS A 53 30.51 8.92 9.46
CA LYS A 53 31.23 10.18 9.58
C LYS A 53 31.35 10.84 8.20
N GLY A 54 31.41 12.16 8.19
CA GLY A 54 31.70 12.97 7.00
C GLY A 54 31.77 14.45 7.35
N ALA A 55 32.07 15.29 6.38
CA ALA A 55 32.05 16.74 6.52
C ALA A 55 31.07 17.37 5.52
N TRP A 56 30.56 18.56 5.83
CA TRP A 56 29.75 19.31 4.87
C TRP A 56 30.52 19.62 3.58
N LYS A 57 31.84 19.77 3.70
CA LYS A 57 32.74 19.97 2.57
C LYS A 57 32.75 18.81 1.57
N ASP A 58 32.56 17.57 2.01
CA ASP A 58 32.58 16.38 1.15
C ASP A 58 31.48 16.40 0.07
N ILE A 59 30.38 17.11 0.33
CA ILE A 59 29.25 17.26 -0.58
C ILE A 59 29.07 18.70 -1.09
N ASN A 60 29.80 19.67 -0.52
CA ASN A 60 29.75 21.07 -0.92
C ASN A 60 31.07 21.77 -0.55
N GLU A 61 31.95 21.97 -1.54
CA GLU A 61 33.31 22.52 -1.37
C GLU A 61 33.36 23.85 -0.61
N GLY A 62 32.29 24.65 -0.66
CA GLY A 62 32.19 25.94 0.04
C GLY A 62 31.83 25.86 1.53
N GLN A 63 31.68 24.65 2.10
CA GLN A 63 31.28 24.43 3.49
C GLN A 63 32.47 24.01 4.38
N SER A 64 32.20 23.93 5.68
CA SER A 64 33.19 23.50 6.68
C SER A 64 33.66 22.06 6.43
N ASP A 65 34.96 21.85 6.59
CA ASP A 65 35.66 20.56 6.58
C ASP A 65 35.63 19.85 7.95
N LYS A 66 34.94 20.42 8.95
CA LYS A 66 34.82 19.80 10.27
C LYS A 66 34.04 18.50 10.18
N GLU A 67 34.60 17.43 10.75
CA GLU A 67 33.94 16.13 10.88
C GLU A 67 32.64 16.25 11.68
N VAL A 68 31.60 15.59 11.17
CA VAL A 68 30.29 15.39 11.76
C VAL A 68 29.98 13.90 11.70
N GLU A 69 29.26 13.39 12.69
CA GLU A 69 28.91 11.98 12.75
C GLU A 69 27.45 11.76 13.20
N ASN A 70 26.83 10.69 12.71
CA ASN A 70 25.52 10.21 13.13
C ASN A 70 25.46 8.68 13.03
N GLU A 71 24.68 8.04 13.90
CA GLU A 71 24.41 6.60 13.79
C GLU A 71 23.23 6.38 12.85
N PHE A 72 23.40 5.47 11.90
CA PHE A 72 22.37 5.09 10.93
C PHE A 72 22.06 3.61 11.03
N LEU A 73 20.76 3.28 10.93
CA LEU A 73 20.28 1.94 10.67
C LEU A 73 19.94 1.84 9.18
N THR A 74 20.61 0.93 8.48
CA THR A 74 20.39 0.68 7.06
C THR A 74 19.62 -0.62 6.88
N ILE A 75 18.58 -0.61 6.04
CA ILE A 75 17.82 -1.79 5.61
C ILE A 75 17.89 -1.82 4.08
N SER A 76 18.34 -2.91 3.50
CA SER A 76 18.49 -3.07 2.05
C SER A 76 17.97 -4.42 1.56
N GLN A 77 17.56 -4.46 0.30
CA GLN A 77 17.24 -5.68 -0.42
C GLN A 77 18.08 -5.72 -1.69
N ALA A 78 18.88 -6.79 -1.87
CA ALA A 78 19.69 -6.95 -3.06
C ALA A 78 18.84 -7.45 -4.24
N HIS A 79 19.10 -6.92 -5.42
CA HIS A 79 18.59 -7.44 -6.70
C HIS A 79 19.75 -8.03 -7.48
N LYS A 80 19.73 -9.35 -7.68
CA LYS A 80 20.82 -10.13 -8.29
C LYS A 80 20.46 -10.62 -9.69
N GLN A 81 19.18 -10.63 -10.05
CA GLN A 81 18.68 -11.12 -11.33
C GLN A 81 17.82 -10.06 -12.05
N ASN A 82 17.77 -10.16 -13.37
CA ASN A 82 16.83 -9.38 -14.16
C ASN A 82 15.39 -9.81 -13.83
N GLY A 83 14.50 -8.83 -13.64
CA GLY A 83 13.12 -9.09 -13.26
C GLY A 83 12.90 -9.29 -11.76
N ASP A 84 13.94 -9.11 -10.92
CA ASP A 84 13.74 -9.03 -9.48
C ASP A 84 12.78 -7.87 -9.13
N SER A 85 11.94 -8.10 -8.12
CA SER A 85 10.94 -7.13 -7.66
C SER A 85 11.04 -6.92 -6.15
N TYR A 86 10.48 -5.82 -5.69
CA TYR A 86 10.25 -5.54 -4.27
C TYR A 86 8.82 -5.05 -4.08
N GLY A 87 8.29 -5.23 -2.87
CA GLY A 87 6.95 -4.77 -2.51
C GLY A 87 6.78 -4.80 -1.01
N TYR A 88 6.72 -3.63 -0.39
CA TYR A 88 6.52 -3.47 1.04
C TYR A 88 5.65 -2.27 1.36
N MET A 89 5.05 -2.28 2.56
CA MET A 89 4.30 -1.18 3.14
C MET A 89 5.08 -0.57 4.30
N LEU A 90 5.18 0.76 4.32
CA LEU A 90 5.72 1.53 5.43
C LEU A 90 4.58 1.97 6.36
N ILE A 91 4.62 1.56 7.63
CA ILE A 91 3.61 1.85 8.64
C ILE A 91 4.27 2.58 9.82
N PRO A 92 4.24 3.93 9.85
CA PRO A 92 4.82 4.69 10.95
C PRO A 92 3.84 4.88 12.11
N ASN A 93 4.36 5.33 13.26
CA ASN A 93 3.58 5.94 14.34
C ASN A 93 2.57 5.04 15.05
N VAL A 94 2.77 3.72 15.00
CA VAL A 94 1.94 2.72 15.68
C VAL A 94 2.75 1.93 16.69
N GLU A 95 2.10 1.40 17.71
CA GLU A 95 2.70 0.44 18.62
C GLU A 95 2.88 -0.92 17.94
N ARG A 96 3.83 -1.72 18.44
CA ARG A 96 4.17 -3.04 17.88
C ARG A 96 2.97 -3.98 17.77
N ALA A 97 2.12 -4.03 18.81
CA ALA A 97 0.91 -4.85 18.80
C ALA A 97 -0.07 -4.42 17.69
N THR A 98 -0.22 -3.10 17.49
CA THR A 98 -1.07 -2.54 16.43
C THR A 98 -0.49 -2.85 15.05
N PHE A 99 0.83 -2.70 14.86
CA PHE A 99 1.52 -3.09 13.63
C PHE A 99 1.26 -4.56 13.29
N ASN A 100 1.45 -5.47 14.25
CA ASN A 100 1.24 -6.91 14.04
C ASN A 100 -0.21 -7.27 13.71
N GLN A 101 -1.18 -6.47 14.14
CA GLN A 101 -2.58 -6.62 13.75
C GLN A 101 -2.80 -6.11 12.32
N MET A 102 -2.29 -4.93 11.99
CA MET A 102 -2.44 -4.32 10.66
C MET A 102 -1.86 -5.20 9.55
N ILE A 103 -0.70 -5.82 9.75
CA ILE A 103 -0.09 -6.66 8.70
C ILE A 103 -0.91 -7.91 8.37
N LYS A 104 -1.75 -8.40 9.29
CA LYS A 104 -2.71 -9.48 9.01
C LYS A 104 -3.86 -9.01 8.14
N GLU A 105 -4.36 -7.80 8.40
CA GLU A 105 -5.40 -7.17 7.58
C GLU A 105 -4.91 -6.85 6.17
N LEU A 106 -3.61 -6.54 6.03
CA LEU A 106 -2.96 -6.19 4.78
C LEU A 106 -2.38 -7.39 4.01
N GLU A 107 -2.49 -8.62 4.50
CA GLU A 107 -1.85 -9.80 3.91
C GLU A 107 -2.23 -10.00 2.42
N SER A 108 -3.48 -9.72 2.06
CA SER A 108 -4.00 -9.80 0.69
C SER A 108 -4.15 -8.44 0.00
N SER A 109 -3.50 -7.39 0.52
CA SER A 109 -3.61 -6.03 -0.05
C SER A 109 -2.84 -5.85 -1.36
N LEU A 110 -1.79 -6.63 -1.62
CA LEU A 110 -1.11 -6.61 -2.91
C LEU A 110 -1.96 -7.35 -3.95
N ILE A 111 -2.50 -6.62 -4.92
CA ILE A 111 -3.30 -7.19 -6.01
C ILE A 111 -2.40 -7.71 -7.12
N GLU A 112 -1.42 -6.90 -7.55
CA GLU A 112 -0.49 -7.27 -8.62
C GLU A 112 0.82 -6.48 -8.51
N ASN A 113 1.94 -7.07 -8.94
CA ASN A 113 3.22 -6.39 -9.07
C ASN A 113 4.07 -7.05 -10.16
N ASN A 114 3.81 -6.69 -11.41
CA ASN A 114 4.53 -7.17 -12.59
C ASN A 114 4.90 -5.99 -13.51
N GLU A 115 5.42 -6.31 -14.69
CA GLU A 115 5.96 -5.34 -15.66
C GLU A 115 4.90 -4.46 -16.35
N THR A 116 3.62 -4.82 -16.30
CA THR A 116 2.53 -4.05 -16.94
C THR A 116 1.54 -3.45 -15.95
N LEU A 117 1.42 -4.03 -14.75
CA LEU A 117 0.44 -3.64 -13.73
C LEU A 117 1.02 -3.73 -12.32
N GLN A 118 0.84 -2.66 -11.55
CA GLN A 118 1.08 -2.64 -10.10
C GLN A 118 -0.18 -2.15 -9.41
N SER A 119 -0.66 -2.88 -8.40
CA SER A 119 -1.90 -2.51 -7.70
C SER A 119 -1.91 -2.97 -6.25
N VAL A 120 -2.35 -2.08 -5.38
CA VAL A 120 -2.56 -2.33 -3.94
C VAL A 120 -3.97 -1.91 -3.55
N TYR A 121 -4.61 -2.70 -2.69
CA TYR A 121 -5.96 -2.50 -2.18
C TYR A 121 -5.98 -2.34 -0.66
N ASP A 122 -6.46 -1.20 -0.19
CA ASP A 122 -6.83 -0.98 1.20
C ASP A 122 -8.32 -1.36 1.40
N ALA A 123 -8.55 -2.54 1.95
CA ALA A 123 -9.90 -3.05 2.20
C ALA A 123 -10.67 -2.25 3.26
N LYS A 124 -9.97 -1.63 4.22
CA LYS A 124 -10.59 -0.82 5.28
C LYS A 124 -11.15 0.48 4.72
N GLN A 125 -10.48 1.05 3.73
CA GLN A 125 -10.92 2.28 3.06
C GLN A 125 -11.72 2.03 1.77
N GLY A 126 -11.69 0.81 1.23
CA GLY A 126 -12.26 0.50 -0.09
C GLY A 126 -11.52 1.26 -1.20
N VAL A 127 -10.19 1.38 -1.11
CA VAL A 127 -9.36 2.18 -2.01
C VAL A 127 -8.35 1.29 -2.75
N TRP A 128 -8.25 1.49 -4.07
CA TRP A 128 -7.21 0.91 -4.91
C TRP A 128 -6.25 2.00 -5.39
N GLY A 129 -4.95 1.76 -5.25
CA GLY A 129 -3.91 2.46 -5.99
C GLY A 129 -3.42 1.58 -7.12
N ILE A 130 -3.42 2.08 -8.36
CA ILE A 130 -3.10 1.28 -9.54
C ILE A 130 -2.16 2.07 -10.45
N VAL A 131 -1.12 1.42 -10.96
CA VAL A 131 -0.24 1.92 -12.02
C VAL A 131 -0.29 0.95 -13.19
N LYS A 132 -0.65 1.46 -14.37
CA LYS A 132 -0.66 0.73 -15.64
C LYS A 132 0.43 1.25 -16.55
N TYR A 133 1.26 0.35 -17.06
CA TYR A 133 2.32 0.66 -18.01
C TYR A 133 1.89 0.43 -19.47
N ASP A 134 0.67 -0.04 -19.72
CA ASP A 134 0.14 -0.18 -21.08
C ASP A 134 -1.39 0.04 -21.12
N ASP A 135 -1.93 0.03 -22.34
CA ASP A 135 -3.36 0.18 -22.64
C ASP A 135 -4.10 -1.17 -22.69
N SER A 136 -3.54 -2.23 -22.10
CA SER A 136 -4.26 -3.49 -21.94
C SER A 136 -5.47 -3.30 -21.01
N VAL A 137 -6.53 -4.08 -21.19
CA VAL A 137 -7.64 -4.09 -20.23
C VAL A 137 -7.22 -4.86 -18.98
N SER A 138 -7.22 -4.22 -17.81
CA SER A 138 -6.89 -4.88 -16.55
C SER A 138 -8.13 -4.96 -15.66
N THR A 139 -8.59 -6.18 -15.37
CA THR A 139 -9.67 -6.45 -14.42
C THR A 139 -9.14 -6.43 -12.99
N ILE A 140 -9.71 -5.58 -12.14
CA ILE A 140 -9.25 -5.37 -10.76
C ILE A 140 -10.29 -5.95 -9.79
N SER A 141 -9.83 -6.87 -8.93
CA SER A 141 -10.61 -7.50 -7.85
C SER A 141 -11.97 -8.06 -8.30
N ASN A 142 -12.10 -8.47 -9.58
CA ASN A 142 -13.36 -8.88 -10.23
C ASN A 142 -14.52 -7.89 -10.09
N GLN A 143 -14.21 -6.59 -9.94
CA GLN A 143 -15.21 -5.55 -9.68
C GLN A 143 -15.30 -4.50 -10.80
N PHE A 144 -14.17 -4.16 -11.40
CA PHE A 144 -14.09 -3.17 -12.47
C PHE A 144 -12.89 -3.44 -13.37
N GLN A 145 -12.82 -2.70 -14.47
CA GLN A 145 -11.72 -2.69 -15.42
C GLN A 145 -11.14 -1.28 -15.51
N VAL A 146 -9.82 -1.20 -15.65
CA VAL A 146 -9.09 0.01 -16.02
C VAL A 146 -8.44 -0.16 -17.38
N LEU A 147 -8.50 0.87 -18.22
CA LEU A 147 -8.43 0.71 -19.68
C LEU A 147 -7.20 1.36 -20.33
N LYS A 148 -6.62 2.41 -19.73
CA LYS A 148 -5.50 3.17 -20.32
C LYS A 148 -4.23 3.07 -19.48
N ARG A 149 -3.06 3.25 -20.09
CA ARG A 149 -1.79 3.50 -19.40
C ARG A 149 -1.95 4.74 -18.51
N GLY A 150 -1.34 4.71 -17.32
CA GLY A 150 -1.37 5.82 -16.38
C GLY A 150 -1.50 5.38 -14.93
N VAL A 151 -1.80 6.35 -14.07
CA VAL A 151 -1.90 6.19 -12.62
C VAL A 151 -3.34 6.40 -12.20
N TYR A 152 -3.84 5.54 -11.32
CA TYR A 152 -5.20 5.58 -10.81
C TYR A 152 -5.21 5.55 -9.28
N THR A 153 -6.14 6.29 -8.70
CA THR A 153 -6.63 6.07 -7.33
C THR A 153 -8.13 5.98 -7.39
N ILE A 154 -8.69 4.85 -6.96
CA ILE A 154 -10.13 4.57 -7.06
C ILE A 154 -10.65 4.26 -5.66
N ARG A 155 -11.76 4.89 -5.25
CA ARG A 155 -12.47 4.58 -4.00
C ARG A 155 -13.87 4.08 -4.30
N LYS A 156 -14.29 2.99 -3.66
CA LYS A 156 -15.67 2.51 -3.69
C LYS A 156 -16.47 3.14 -2.54
N GLU A 157 -17.63 3.70 -2.86
CA GLU A 157 -18.57 4.27 -1.88
C GLU A 157 -19.97 3.71 -2.16
N GLY A 158 -20.38 2.67 -1.40
CA GLY A 158 -21.58 1.91 -1.72
C GLY A 158 -21.44 1.17 -3.05
N ASP A 159 -22.34 1.46 -4.00
CA ASP A 159 -22.31 0.91 -5.36
C ASP A 159 -21.56 1.80 -6.38
N GLU A 160 -21.12 2.98 -5.96
CA GLU A 160 -20.45 3.96 -6.81
C GLU A 160 -18.92 3.91 -6.66
N TYR A 161 -18.22 4.45 -7.67
CA TYR A 161 -16.76 4.59 -7.66
C TYR A 161 -16.37 6.05 -7.89
N LYS A 162 -15.52 6.58 -6.98
CA LYS A 162 -14.79 7.82 -7.21
C LYS A 162 -13.46 7.50 -7.87
N ILE A 163 -13.22 8.09 -9.03
CA ILE A 163 -12.07 7.78 -9.89
C ILE A 163 -11.17 9.01 -9.96
N ALA A 164 -9.88 8.83 -9.70
CA ALA A 164 -8.85 9.79 -10.02
C ALA A 164 -7.85 9.13 -10.96
N TYR A 165 -7.77 9.62 -12.20
CA TYR A 165 -6.84 9.14 -13.21
C TYR A 165 -5.87 10.25 -13.62
N TYR A 166 -4.62 9.89 -13.88
CA TYR A 166 -3.60 10.78 -14.39
C TYR A 166 -2.67 10.07 -15.37
N ASN A 167 -2.45 10.68 -16.54
CA ASN A 167 -1.41 10.29 -17.48
C ASN A 167 -0.16 11.16 -17.26
N PRO A 168 0.95 10.59 -16.72
CA PRO A 168 2.15 11.38 -16.45
C PRO A 168 2.91 11.82 -17.70
N GLU A 169 2.67 11.22 -18.87
CA GLU A 169 3.35 11.59 -20.13
C GLU A 169 2.72 12.82 -20.76
N THR A 170 1.39 12.89 -20.77
CA THR A 170 0.65 14.05 -21.30
C THR A 170 0.36 15.10 -20.22
N GLN A 171 0.55 14.74 -18.95
CA GLN A 171 0.23 15.57 -17.78
C GLN A 171 -1.26 15.93 -17.67
N GLU A 172 -2.12 15.01 -18.11
CA GLU A 172 -3.56 15.23 -18.20
C GLU A 172 -4.34 14.13 -17.48
N SER A 173 -5.56 14.47 -17.06
CA SER A 173 -6.58 13.47 -16.73
C SER A 173 -7.38 13.08 -17.99
N ALA A 174 -8.39 12.23 -17.84
CA ALA A 174 -9.26 11.82 -18.93
C ALA A 174 -10.69 11.59 -18.40
N PRO A 175 -11.72 11.64 -19.26
CA PRO A 175 -13.08 11.30 -18.88
C PRO A 175 -13.17 9.86 -18.33
N ASP A 176 -13.95 9.65 -17.26
CA ASP A 176 -14.05 8.37 -16.55
C ASP A 176 -14.34 7.18 -17.48
N GLN A 177 -15.23 7.34 -18.46
CA GLN A 177 -15.60 6.29 -19.41
C GLN A 177 -14.46 5.83 -20.33
N GLU A 178 -13.42 6.64 -20.52
CA GLU A 178 -12.24 6.25 -21.31
C GLU A 178 -11.27 5.37 -20.52
N VAL A 179 -11.29 5.48 -19.19
CA VAL A 179 -10.25 4.90 -18.32
C VAL A 179 -10.79 3.83 -17.38
N PHE A 180 -12.11 3.81 -17.13
CA PHE A 180 -12.76 2.97 -16.14
C PHE A 180 -14.05 2.35 -16.68
N LYS A 181 -14.29 1.09 -16.31
CA LYS A 181 -15.55 0.38 -16.57
C LYS A 181 -15.92 -0.53 -15.40
N LYS A 182 -17.08 -0.29 -14.77
CA LYS A 182 -17.64 -1.18 -13.75
C LYS A 182 -18.04 -2.53 -14.38
N LEU A 183 -17.77 -3.64 -13.70
CA LEU A 183 -18.31 -4.94 -14.10
C LEU A 183 -19.70 -5.12 -13.49
N GLU A 184 -20.66 -5.56 -14.30
CA GLU A 184 -21.95 -6.00 -13.79
C GLU A 184 -21.75 -7.33 -13.07
N GLN A 185 -22.30 -7.44 -11.85
CA GLN A 185 -22.38 -8.74 -11.20
C GLN A 185 -23.33 -9.61 -12.01
N ALA A 186 -22.87 -10.80 -12.43
CA ALA A 186 -23.75 -11.78 -13.03
C ALA A 186 -24.91 -12.04 -12.06
N ALA A 187 -26.14 -11.78 -12.50
CA ALA A 187 -27.33 -12.19 -11.75
C ALA A 187 -27.21 -13.68 -11.46
N GLN A 188 -27.15 -14.07 -10.18
CA GLN A 188 -27.30 -15.48 -9.82
C GLN A 188 -28.64 -15.95 -10.38
N PRO A 189 -28.71 -17.09 -11.09
CA PRO A 189 -29.99 -17.62 -11.53
C PRO A 189 -30.87 -17.84 -10.29
N GLN A 190 -31.99 -17.12 -10.23
CA GLN A 190 -33.01 -17.39 -9.24
C GLN A 190 -33.49 -18.83 -9.44
N VAL A 191 -33.15 -19.71 -8.50
CA VAL A 191 -33.78 -21.01 -8.39
C VAL A 191 -35.24 -20.73 -8.04
N GLN A 192 -36.12 -20.81 -9.03
CA GLN A 192 -37.57 -20.87 -8.82
C GLN A 192 -37.86 -22.12 -8.02
N ASN A 193 -38.00 -21.97 -6.71
CA ASN A 193 -38.60 -22.98 -5.87
C ASN A 193 -40.12 -22.70 -5.86
N SER A 194 -40.83 -23.37 -6.75
CA SER A 194 -42.27 -23.55 -6.66
C SER A 194 -42.58 -24.38 -5.41
N LYS A 195 -43.10 -23.74 -4.35
CA LYS A 195 -43.83 -24.44 -3.29
C LYS A 195 -45.16 -23.75 -3.02
N GLU A 196 -46.16 -24.61 -3.01
CA GLU A 196 -47.59 -24.35 -2.89
C GLU A 196 -47.98 -23.58 -1.63
N LYS A 197 -49.13 -22.92 -1.76
CA LYS A 197 -49.95 -22.36 -0.71
C LYS A 197 -50.17 -23.36 0.44
N GLU A 198 -49.94 -22.89 1.66
CA GLU A 198 -50.85 -23.21 2.76
C GLU A 198 -51.06 -21.97 3.64
N LYS A 199 -52.31 -21.76 4.01
CA LYS A 199 -52.87 -20.57 4.64
C LYS A 199 -53.06 -20.88 6.13
N SER A 200 -52.56 -20.03 7.02
CA SER A 200 -53.09 -19.89 8.38
C SER A 200 -52.90 -18.46 8.90
N GLU A 201 -53.89 -18.03 9.66
CA GLU A 201 -54.23 -16.65 10.02
C GLU A 201 -53.54 -16.18 11.31
N GLU A 202 -53.43 -14.84 11.41
CA GLU A 202 -53.38 -13.97 12.60
C GLU A 202 -52.30 -14.17 13.70
N GLU A 203 -51.46 -13.14 13.90
CA GLU A 203 -51.67 -12.22 15.04
C GLU A 203 -50.84 -10.92 14.88
N LYS A 204 -51.50 -9.80 15.22
CA LYS A 204 -50.91 -8.45 15.31
C LYS A 204 -49.97 -8.37 16.50
N ASN A 205 -48.87 -7.62 16.38
CA ASN A 205 -48.52 -6.66 17.43
C ASN A 205 -47.61 -5.53 16.92
N HIS A 206 -47.95 -4.36 17.41
CA HIS A 206 -47.42 -3.03 17.11
C HIS A 206 -46.40 -2.69 18.21
N SER A 207 -45.23 -2.17 17.86
CA SER A 207 -44.43 -1.39 18.81
C SER A 207 -43.59 -0.33 18.07
N ASP A 208 -43.85 0.91 18.46
CA ASP A 208 -43.20 2.14 18.06
C ASP A 208 -41.73 2.28 18.53
N GLN A 209 -41.12 3.38 18.02
CA GLN A 209 -39.94 4.13 18.50
C GLN A 209 -38.56 3.61 18.04
N LYS A 210 -37.61 4.45 17.58
CA LYS A 210 -37.38 5.90 17.79
C LYS A 210 -36.36 6.43 16.76
N ASN A 211 -36.55 7.66 16.27
CA ASN A 211 -35.57 8.41 15.48
C ASN A 211 -34.40 8.95 16.33
N LEU A 212 -33.17 8.83 15.79
CA LEU A 212 -31.94 9.68 15.84
C LEU A 212 -31.39 10.24 17.19
N PRO A 213 -30.05 10.43 17.28
CA PRO A 213 -29.49 11.75 16.95
C PRO A 213 -28.22 11.74 16.07
N GLN A 214 -27.98 12.92 15.49
CA GLN A 214 -26.79 13.35 14.75
C GLN A 214 -25.62 13.76 15.66
N THR A 215 -24.42 13.71 15.06
CA THR A 215 -23.19 14.50 15.30
C THR A 215 -22.39 14.33 16.59
N GLY A 216 -21.08 14.14 16.41
CA GLY A 216 -20.06 14.24 17.46
C GLY A 216 -18.68 14.05 16.87
N GLU A 217 -17.88 15.10 16.92
CA GLU A 217 -16.55 15.29 16.36
C GLU A 217 -15.58 14.14 16.66
N GLY A 218 -14.96 13.59 15.62
CA GLY A 218 -13.74 12.81 15.72
C GLY A 218 -12.75 13.40 14.72
N GLN A 219 -11.77 14.16 15.22
CA GLN A 219 -10.62 14.58 14.43
C GLN A 219 -10.03 13.35 13.75
N SER A 220 -10.18 13.30 12.43
CA SER A 220 -9.59 12.32 11.54
C SER A 220 -8.07 12.47 11.58
N ILE A 221 -7.42 11.73 12.48
CA ILE A 221 -5.96 11.53 12.47
C ILE A 221 -5.66 10.37 11.50
N LEU A 222 -5.95 10.51 10.21
CA LEU A 222 -5.46 9.57 9.17
C LEU A 222 -5.25 10.28 7.82
N ALA A 223 -4.53 11.41 7.86
CA ALA A 223 -4.10 12.14 6.66
C ALA A 223 -2.69 11.78 6.16
N SER A 224 -2.12 10.65 6.58
CA SER A 224 -0.83 10.18 6.05
C SER A 224 -1.02 8.83 5.39
N LEU A 225 -1.37 8.85 4.10
CA LEU A 225 -0.99 7.76 3.20
C LEU A 225 0.51 7.52 3.41
N GLY A 226 0.89 6.30 3.76
CA GLY A 226 2.28 5.88 3.64
C GLY A 226 2.73 6.15 2.21
N PHE A 227 3.85 6.85 2.04
CA PHE A 227 4.49 7.00 0.73
C PHE A 227 4.81 5.60 0.21
N LEU A 228 4.01 5.12 -0.74
CA LEU A 228 4.31 3.94 -1.52
C LEU A 228 5.39 4.37 -2.52
N LEU A 229 6.65 4.12 -2.17
CA LEU A 229 7.78 4.36 -3.07
C LEU A 229 7.77 3.30 -4.16
N LEU A 230 7.03 3.57 -5.23
CA LEU A 230 7.12 2.83 -6.49
C LEU A 230 8.23 3.49 -7.32
N GLY A 231 9.41 2.86 -7.31
CA GLY A 231 10.55 3.34 -8.11
C GLY A 231 10.29 3.14 -9.61
N ALA A 232 10.10 4.24 -10.33
CA ALA A 232 10.12 4.25 -11.79
C ALA A 232 11.58 4.16 -12.27
N PHE A 233 11.94 3.10 -13.00
CA PHE A 233 13.21 3.03 -13.72
C PHE A 233 13.17 4.00 -14.92
N TYR A 234 13.83 5.14 -14.79
CA TYR A 234 14.11 6.02 -15.93
C TYR A 234 15.37 5.49 -16.66
N LEU A 235 15.18 4.79 -17.78
CA LEU A 235 16.27 4.43 -18.69
C LEU A 235 16.80 5.71 -19.36
N PHE A 236 17.86 6.29 -18.81
CA PHE A 236 18.59 7.38 -19.46
C PHE A 236 19.32 6.82 -20.68
N ARG A 237 18.78 7.06 -21.88
CA ARG A 237 19.45 6.75 -23.14
C ARG A 237 20.59 7.74 -23.31
N ARG A 238 21.80 7.32 -22.93
CA ARG A 238 23.04 8.10 -23.11
C ARG A 238 23.26 8.30 -24.62
N GLY A 239 23.03 9.53 -25.09
CA GLY A 239 23.36 9.93 -26.46
C GLY A 239 24.85 9.74 -26.70
N LYS A 240 25.20 9.02 -27.77
CA LYS A 240 26.54 9.03 -28.34
C LYS A 240 26.74 10.38 -29.02
N ASN A 241 27.66 11.18 -28.49
CA ASN A 241 28.24 12.29 -29.24
C ASN A 241 29.18 11.69 -30.29
N ASN A 242 28.92 11.98 -31.56
CA ASN A 242 29.93 12.14 -32.59
C ASN A 242 29.86 13.59 -33.06
#